data_AF-A0A9P8ASZ4-F1
#
_entry.id   AF-A0A9P8ASZ4-F1
#
_cell.length_a   1.000
_cell.length_b   1.000
_cell.length_c   1.000
_cell.angle_alpha   90.00
_cell.angle_beta   90.00
_cell.angle_gamma   90.00
#
_symmetry.space_group_name_H-M   'P 1'
#
loop_
_entity.id
_entity.type
_entity.pdbx_description
1 polymer ?
#
loop_
_entity_poly.entity_id
_entity_poly.type
_entity_poly.pdbx_seq_one_letter_code
_entity_poly.pdbx_strand_id
1 'polypeptide(L)'
;MSHKSLFRLSNAEAEAAFDVVIKLREDLRSTSVQILHFTDHYVHLDPKSFDWSGFKAAIDKYTGSDLSFDLYKTTTISQSDATIAQFLLQALGVVADLNELTRTIDMTFTNLKSAKKNGWANFSSSSVQGNSSWEYRVLFALPNEDVHETAFYSLVTTIKLEADIEHEESWWGLQSSIKKNFSAIIDSMRLFVVKGFKDPRTAA
;
A
#
# COMPACT_ATOMS: atom_id res chain seq x y z
N MET A 1 21.78 -1.39 -21.21
CA MET A 1 20.55 -1.07 -20.46
C MET A 1 20.53 -1.90 -19.19
N SER A 2 20.85 -1.31 -18.04
CA SER A 2 20.90 -2.02 -16.76
C SER A 2 19.48 -2.30 -16.26
N HIS A 3 19.14 -3.57 -16.05
CA HIS A 3 17.90 -3.95 -15.37
C HIS A 3 18.02 -3.53 -13.90
N LYS A 4 17.30 -2.47 -13.49
CA LYS A 4 17.15 -2.15 -12.06
C LYS A 4 16.34 -3.28 -11.43
N SER A 5 17.03 -4.16 -10.70
CA SER A 5 16.40 -5.29 -10.02
C SER A 5 15.43 -4.79 -8.96
N LEU A 6 14.21 -5.33 -8.96
CA LEU A 6 13.18 -5.04 -7.97
C LEU A 6 13.54 -5.77 -6.68
N PHE A 7 13.53 -5.06 -5.55
CA PHE A 7 13.79 -5.67 -4.24
C PHE A 7 12.51 -5.61 -3.41
N ARG A 8 12.01 -6.79 -3.03
CA ARG A 8 11.04 -6.96 -1.94
C ARG A 8 11.81 -7.24 -0.68
N LEU A 9 11.54 -6.50 0.39
CA LEU A 9 12.08 -6.82 1.71
C LEU A 9 11.32 -8.04 2.25
N SER A 10 12.02 -9.16 2.44
CA SER A 10 11.55 -10.25 3.29
C SER A 10 12.13 -10.03 4.68
N ASN A 11 11.43 -9.32 5.57
CA ASN A 11 11.86 -9.22 6.96
C ASN A 11 11.52 -10.52 7.69
N ALA A 12 12.53 -11.13 8.30
CA ALA A 12 12.40 -12.31 9.16
C ALA A 12 12.11 -11.94 10.63
N GLU A 13 11.96 -10.65 10.96
CA GLU A 13 11.66 -10.17 12.31
C GLU A 13 10.53 -9.13 12.22
N ALA A 14 9.39 -9.47 12.85
CA ALA A 14 8.06 -8.88 12.73
C ALA A 14 7.42 -8.97 11.32
N GLU A 15 6.23 -9.57 11.23
CA GLU A 15 5.39 -9.55 10.02
C GLU A 15 5.06 -8.09 9.66
N ALA A 16 5.82 -7.50 8.74
CA ALA A 16 5.55 -6.15 8.23
C ALA A 16 4.10 -6.05 7.76
N ALA A 17 3.40 -5.00 8.16
CA ALA A 17 1.97 -4.88 7.87
C ALA A 17 1.68 -4.39 6.45
N PHE A 18 2.72 -4.03 5.69
CA PHE A 18 2.68 -3.56 4.31
C PHE A 18 3.54 -4.43 3.39
N ASP A 19 3.08 -4.63 2.14
CA ASP A 19 3.94 -5.06 1.04
C ASP A 19 4.83 -3.89 0.62
N VAL A 20 6.11 -4.12 0.43
CA VAL A 20 7.09 -3.03 0.23
C VAL A 20 7.75 -3.17 -1.13
N VAL A 21 7.61 -2.12 -1.94
CA VAL A 21 8.19 -2.04 -3.29
C VAL A 21 9.21 -0.90 -3.32
N ILE A 22 10.49 -1.25 -3.39
CA ILE A 22 11.59 -0.28 -3.36
C ILE A 22 12.26 -0.20 -4.72
N LYS A 23 12.35 1.02 -5.24
CA LYS A 23 13.11 1.38 -6.45
C LYS A 23 14.21 2.41 -6.18
N LEU A 24 14.74 2.36 -4.98
CA LEU A 24 15.76 3.31 -4.53
C LEU A 24 17.17 2.79 -4.75
N ARG A 25 18.10 3.73 -4.81
CA ARG A 25 19.52 3.47 -4.59
C ARG A 25 19.75 2.87 -3.21
N GLU A 26 20.79 2.06 -3.08
CA GLU A 26 21.10 1.33 -1.84
C GLU A 26 21.20 2.26 -0.62
N ASP A 27 21.78 3.44 -0.81
CA ASP A 27 22.03 4.41 0.25
C ASP A 27 20.77 5.14 0.79
N LEU A 28 19.61 4.93 0.16
CA LEU A 28 18.30 5.43 0.62
C LEU A 28 17.43 4.33 1.22
N ARG A 29 17.83 3.05 1.10
CA ARG A 29 16.98 1.91 1.52
C ARG A 29 16.75 1.90 3.02
N SER A 30 17.78 2.16 3.82
CA SER A 30 17.63 2.22 5.27
C SER A 30 16.64 3.30 5.71
N THR A 31 16.62 4.44 5.04
CA THR A 31 15.61 5.50 5.27
C THR A 31 14.20 5.03 4.87
N SER A 32 14.04 4.28 3.78
CA SER A 32 12.73 3.71 3.43
C SER A 32 12.21 2.69 4.45
N VAL A 33 13.10 1.93 5.09
CA VAL A 33 12.74 1.01 6.18
C VAL A 33 12.23 1.78 7.40
N GLN A 34 12.82 2.95 7.70
CA GLN A 34 12.33 3.81 8.77
C GLN A 34 10.92 4.35 8.49
N ILE A 35 10.61 4.65 7.23
CA ILE A 35 9.24 5.03 6.84
C ILE A 35 8.27 3.86 6.98
N LEU A 36 8.69 2.64 6.65
CA LEU A 36 7.89 1.43 6.90
C LEU A 36 7.58 1.29 8.39
N HIS A 37 8.60 1.34 9.27
CA HIS A 37 8.38 1.25 10.71
C HIS A 37 7.44 2.34 11.22
N PHE A 38 7.66 3.58 10.77
CA PHE A 38 6.78 4.69 11.11
C PHE A 38 5.34 4.43 10.69
N THR A 39 5.12 3.85 9.51
CA THR A 39 3.79 3.54 8.97
C THR A 39 3.14 2.36 9.70
N ASP A 40 3.90 1.31 10.00
CA ASP A 40 3.40 0.09 10.66
C ASP A 40 2.77 0.37 12.03
N HIS A 41 3.21 1.41 12.73
CA HIS A 41 2.62 1.88 14.00
C HIS A 41 1.14 2.25 13.94
N TYR A 42 0.62 2.48 12.74
CA TYR A 42 -0.77 2.88 12.51
C TYR A 42 -1.61 1.75 11.95
N VAL A 43 -1.14 0.49 12.00
CA VAL A 43 -1.97 -0.68 11.74
C VAL A 43 -2.52 -1.21 13.06
N HIS A 44 -3.85 -1.14 13.22
CA HIS A 44 -4.53 -1.80 14.32
C HIS A 44 -4.47 -3.32 14.16
N LEU A 45 -4.57 -4.08 15.26
CA LEU A 45 -4.54 -5.54 15.23
C LEU A 45 -5.94 -6.18 15.21
N ASP A 46 -6.97 -5.49 15.72
CA ASP A 46 -8.33 -6.03 15.80
C ASP A 46 -9.42 -4.92 15.76
N PRO A 47 -10.19 -4.78 14.66
CA PRO A 47 -9.96 -5.42 13.36
C PRO A 47 -8.67 -4.88 12.72
N LYS A 48 -7.89 -5.76 12.09
CA LYS A 48 -6.64 -5.37 11.44
C LYS A 48 -6.90 -4.43 10.25
N SER A 49 -6.58 -3.16 10.44
CA SER A 49 -6.88 -2.06 9.51
C SER A 49 -5.90 -0.91 9.70
N PHE A 50 -5.72 -0.08 8.68
CA PHE A 50 -4.84 1.09 8.77
C PHE A 50 -5.58 2.34 9.27
N ASP A 51 -5.04 2.97 10.31
CA ASP A 51 -5.54 4.22 10.88
C ASP A 51 -5.02 5.44 10.11
N TRP A 52 -5.71 5.75 9.00
CA TRP A 52 -5.43 6.95 8.22
C TRP A 52 -5.51 8.23 9.03
N SER A 53 -6.42 8.29 10.01
CA SER A 53 -6.64 9.50 10.81
C SER A 53 -5.49 9.77 11.76
N GLY A 54 -5.04 8.75 12.49
CA GLY A 54 -3.87 8.82 13.36
C GLY A 54 -2.58 9.02 12.58
N PHE A 55 -2.43 8.35 11.43
CA PHE A 55 -1.26 8.52 10.57
C PHE A 55 -1.15 9.95 10.06
N LYS A 56 -2.23 10.50 9.49
CA LYS A 56 -2.26 11.89 9.03
C LYS A 56 -1.99 12.87 10.18
N ALA A 57 -2.61 12.66 11.34
CA ALA A 57 -2.38 13.51 12.50
C ALA A 57 -0.92 13.48 12.99
N ALA A 58 -0.23 12.37 12.85
CA ALA A 58 1.18 12.25 13.18
C ALA A 58 2.08 12.97 12.17
N ILE A 59 1.79 12.86 10.88
CA ILE A 59 2.47 13.62 9.82
C ILE A 59 2.28 15.13 10.03
N ASP A 60 1.05 15.58 10.29
CA ASP A 60 0.72 17.00 10.50
C ASP A 60 1.45 17.59 11.73
N LYS A 61 1.74 16.77 12.74
CA LYS A 61 2.46 17.16 13.96
C LYS A 61 3.98 16.97 13.85
N TYR A 62 4.48 16.40 12.76
CA TYR A 62 5.89 16.16 12.58
C TYR A 62 6.64 17.47 12.37
N THR A 63 7.66 17.73 13.18
CA THR A 63 8.44 18.97 13.15
C THR A 63 9.82 18.83 12.52
N GLY A 64 10.22 17.62 12.14
CA GLY A 64 11.48 17.36 11.44
C GLY A 64 11.43 17.87 9.99
N SER A 65 12.59 18.14 9.42
CA SER A 65 12.74 18.61 8.03
C SER A 65 12.96 17.48 7.02
N ASP A 66 13.02 16.26 7.50
CA ASP A 66 13.36 15.02 6.78
C ASP A 66 12.14 14.20 6.35
N LEU A 67 10.94 14.64 6.71
CA LEU A 67 9.68 14.10 6.23
C LEU A 67 8.67 15.23 6.05
N SER A 68 7.98 15.23 4.91
CA SER A 68 6.90 16.18 4.68
C SER A 68 5.76 15.55 3.90
N PHE A 69 4.56 16.05 4.17
CA PHE A 69 3.36 15.75 3.39
C PHE A 69 3.42 16.42 2.02
N ASP A 70 3.08 15.69 0.97
CA ASP A 70 2.96 16.23 -0.38
C ASP A 70 1.51 16.14 -0.88
N LEU A 71 0.94 14.93 -0.91
CA LEU A 71 -0.40 14.70 -1.43
C LEU A 71 -1.14 13.61 -0.65
N TYR A 72 -2.43 13.80 -0.40
CA TYR A 72 -3.34 12.76 0.05
C TYR A 72 -4.52 12.69 -0.91
N LYS A 73 -4.87 11.49 -1.32
CA LYS A 73 -6.01 11.26 -2.20
C LYS A 73 -6.75 10.01 -1.81
N THR A 74 -8.07 10.14 -1.71
CA THR A 74 -9.01 9.04 -1.68
C THR A 74 -9.67 8.92 -3.05
N THR A 75 -9.71 7.71 -3.60
CA THR A 75 -10.46 7.39 -4.81
C THR A 75 -11.46 6.31 -4.48
N THR A 76 -12.74 6.63 -4.65
CA THR A 76 -13.83 5.65 -4.57
C THR A 76 -14.25 5.29 -5.97
N ILE A 77 -14.30 4.00 -6.26
CA ILE A 77 -14.89 3.51 -7.51
C ILE A 77 -16.11 2.71 -7.12
N SER A 78 -17.25 3.17 -7.63
CA SER A 78 -18.55 2.55 -7.39
C SER A 78 -18.64 1.15 -7.98
N GLN A 79 -19.57 0.38 -7.44
CA GLN A 79 -19.92 -0.96 -7.90
C GLN A 79 -20.10 -1.01 -9.43
N SER A 80 -19.32 -1.87 -10.08
CA SER A 80 -19.43 -2.11 -11.52
C SER A 80 -18.89 -3.49 -11.92
N ASP A 81 -19.42 -4.04 -13.02
CA ASP A 81 -18.86 -5.23 -13.67
C ASP A 81 -17.57 -4.87 -14.41
N ALA A 82 -16.46 -4.82 -13.65
CA ALA A 82 -15.14 -4.51 -14.17
C ALA A 82 -14.14 -5.63 -13.84
N THR A 83 -13.01 -5.64 -14.56
CA THR A 83 -11.85 -6.41 -14.13
C THR A 83 -11.10 -5.65 -13.04
N ILE A 84 -10.48 -6.37 -12.11
CA ILE A 84 -9.62 -5.79 -11.07
C ILE A 84 -8.51 -4.92 -11.70
N ALA A 85 -7.93 -5.35 -12.81
CA ALA A 85 -6.88 -4.60 -13.50
C ALA A 85 -7.35 -3.23 -14.05
N GLN A 86 -8.52 -3.18 -14.72
CA GLN A 86 -9.08 -1.91 -15.24
C GLN A 86 -9.40 -0.93 -14.11
N PHE A 87 -9.92 -1.49 -13.03
CA PHE A 87 -10.32 -0.78 -11.84
C PHE A 87 -9.12 -0.13 -11.12
N LEU A 88 -8.05 -0.89 -10.93
CA LEU A 88 -6.81 -0.41 -10.31
C LEU A 88 -6.07 0.61 -11.18
N LEU A 89 -6.06 0.42 -12.50
CA LEU A 89 -5.48 1.39 -13.44
C LEU A 89 -6.16 2.77 -13.32
N GLN A 90 -7.49 2.82 -13.21
CA GLN A 90 -8.21 4.09 -13.03
C GLN A 90 -7.84 4.80 -11.72
N ALA A 91 -7.75 4.07 -10.62
CA ALA A 91 -7.45 4.70 -9.33
C ALA A 91 -6.01 5.20 -9.23
N LEU A 92 -5.07 4.47 -9.83
CA LEU A 92 -3.64 4.63 -9.61
C LEU A 92 -2.95 5.45 -10.69
N GLY A 93 -3.52 5.50 -11.90
CA GLY A 93 -3.08 6.40 -12.97
C GLY A 93 -3.19 7.89 -12.60
N VAL A 94 -3.88 8.22 -11.50
CA VAL A 94 -3.92 9.59 -10.96
C VAL A 94 -2.80 9.89 -9.96
N VAL A 95 -2.14 8.87 -9.42
CA VAL A 95 -1.19 9.01 -8.32
C VAL A 95 0.26 8.90 -8.79
N ALA A 96 0.54 8.06 -9.80
CA ALA A 96 1.83 8.02 -10.50
C ALA A 96 1.76 7.18 -11.80
N ASP A 97 2.67 7.45 -12.76
CA ASP A 97 2.85 6.64 -13.96
C ASP A 97 3.59 5.34 -13.61
N LEU A 98 2.82 4.32 -13.26
CA LEU A 98 3.37 3.11 -12.68
C LEU A 98 2.74 1.86 -13.29
N ASN A 99 3.18 1.51 -14.49
CA ASN A 99 3.03 0.16 -15.04
C ASN A 99 3.44 -0.94 -14.02
N GLU A 100 4.34 -0.62 -13.10
CA GLU A 100 4.73 -1.54 -12.03
C GLU A 100 3.77 -1.59 -10.84
N LEU A 101 3.07 -0.49 -10.54
CA LEU A 101 2.01 -0.47 -9.53
C LEU A 101 0.84 -1.35 -9.96
N THR A 102 0.45 -1.26 -11.24
CA THR A 102 -0.53 -2.16 -11.83
C THR A 102 -0.12 -3.62 -11.71
N ARG A 103 1.14 -3.96 -12.01
CA ARG A 103 1.65 -5.34 -11.89
C ARG A 103 1.67 -5.83 -10.45
N THR A 104 2.18 -5.03 -9.50
CA THR A 104 2.24 -5.41 -8.08
C THR A 104 0.85 -5.73 -7.57
N ILE A 105 -0.14 -4.89 -7.90
CA ILE A 105 -1.47 -5.05 -7.36
C ILE A 105 -2.24 -6.17 -8.09
N ASP A 106 -2.07 -6.33 -9.39
CA ASP A 106 -2.60 -7.49 -10.13
C ASP A 106 -2.07 -8.81 -9.54
N MET A 107 -0.76 -8.89 -9.27
CA MET A 107 -0.16 -10.05 -8.60
C MET A 107 -0.71 -10.27 -7.18
N THR A 108 -1.00 -9.21 -6.44
CA THR A 108 -1.54 -9.33 -5.08
C THR A 108 -2.98 -9.84 -5.08
N PHE A 109 -3.87 -9.26 -5.88
CA PHE A 109 -5.28 -9.67 -5.89
C PHE A 109 -5.51 -11.02 -6.56
N THR A 110 -4.57 -11.46 -7.41
CA THR A 110 -4.53 -12.84 -7.91
C THR A 110 -3.88 -13.84 -6.92
N ASN A 111 -3.28 -13.35 -5.82
CA ASN A 111 -2.60 -14.16 -4.81
C ASN A 111 -2.88 -13.69 -3.36
N LEU A 112 -4.15 -13.35 -3.07
CA LEU A 112 -4.59 -12.85 -1.77
C LEU A 112 -4.25 -13.79 -0.60
N LYS A 113 -4.17 -15.11 -0.87
CA LYS A 113 -3.82 -16.12 0.14
C LYS A 113 -2.39 -15.93 0.64
N SER A 114 -1.46 -15.71 -0.27
CA SER A 114 -0.08 -15.37 0.10
C SER A 114 -0.02 -14.01 0.77
N ALA A 115 -0.83 -13.06 0.30
CA ALA A 115 -0.84 -11.71 0.84
C ALA A 115 -1.29 -11.66 2.31
N LYS A 116 -2.34 -12.42 2.65
CA LYS A 116 -2.79 -12.61 4.03
C LYS A 116 -1.72 -13.27 4.89
N LYS A 117 -1.12 -14.35 4.39
CA LYS A 117 -0.06 -15.08 5.11
C LYS A 117 1.13 -14.18 5.45
N ASN A 118 1.45 -13.21 4.59
CA ASN A 118 2.56 -12.29 4.80
C ASN A 118 2.18 -11.06 5.64
N GLY A 119 0.93 -10.95 6.11
CA GLY A 119 0.50 -9.90 7.02
C GLY A 119 0.04 -8.59 6.37
N TRP A 120 0.15 -8.45 5.05
CA TRP A 120 -0.15 -7.21 4.33
C TRP A 120 -1.54 -7.15 3.68
N ALA A 121 -2.36 -8.20 3.83
CA ALA A 121 -3.76 -8.17 3.43
C ALA A 121 -4.67 -8.79 4.50
N ASN A 122 -5.88 -8.26 4.67
CA ASN A 122 -6.86 -8.75 5.63
C ASN A 122 -8.25 -8.88 5.02
N PHE A 123 -8.89 -10.02 5.31
CA PHE A 123 -10.27 -10.29 4.97
C PHE A 123 -11.21 -9.75 6.04
N SER A 124 -12.35 -9.22 5.61
CA SER A 124 -13.47 -8.85 6.46
C SER A 124 -14.77 -9.22 5.76
N SER A 125 -15.71 -9.86 6.46
CA SER A 125 -17.05 -10.13 5.95
C SER A 125 -18.11 -9.39 6.77
N SER A 126 -19.19 -9.01 6.11
CA SER A 126 -20.40 -8.53 6.78
C SER A 126 -21.34 -9.72 6.98
N SER A 127 -21.88 -9.88 8.19
CA SER A 127 -22.91 -10.89 8.47
C SER A 127 -24.29 -10.52 7.91
N VAL A 128 -24.45 -9.33 7.31
CA VAL A 128 -25.76 -8.73 6.99
C VAL A 128 -26.05 -8.71 5.49
N GLN A 129 -25.04 -8.62 4.62
CA GLN A 129 -25.25 -8.31 3.19
C GLN A 129 -24.69 -9.35 2.21
N GLY A 130 -24.13 -10.46 2.70
CA GLY A 130 -23.53 -11.48 1.81
C GLY A 130 -22.33 -10.97 1.01
N ASN A 131 -21.80 -9.80 1.36
CA ASN A 131 -20.60 -9.20 0.80
C ASN A 131 -19.41 -9.38 1.75
N SER A 132 -18.22 -9.29 1.18
CA SER A 132 -16.97 -9.27 1.92
C SER A 132 -15.96 -8.36 1.24
N SER A 133 -14.90 -8.04 1.97
CA SER A 133 -13.87 -7.14 1.51
C SER A 133 -12.48 -7.60 1.93
N TRP A 134 -11.50 -7.12 1.17
CA TRP A 134 -10.09 -7.24 1.46
C TRP A 134 -9.48 -5.86 1.59
N GLU A 135 -8.78 -5.61 2.70
CA GLU A 135 -7.85 -4.48 2.78
C GLU A 135 -6.45 -4.98 2.44
N TYR A 136 -5.86 -4.47 1.35
CA TYR A 136 -4.45 -4.65 1.01
C TYR A 136 -3.67 -3.38 1.29
N ARG A 137 -2.49 -3.52 1.89
CA ARG A 137 -1.61 -2.42 2.28
C ARG A 137 -0.28 -2.52 1.56
N VAL A 138 0.14 -1.45 0.91
CA VAL A 138 1.38 -1.41 0.13
C VAL A 138 2.07 -0.06 0.26
N LEU A 139 3.40 -0.11 0.37
CA LEU A 139 4.27 1.05 0.49
C LEU A 139 5.26 1.05 -0.67
N PHE A 140 5.25 2.11 -1.46
CA PHE A 140 6.22 2.31 -2.53
C PHE A 140 7.29 3.30 -2.10
N ALA A 141 8.55 2.97 -2.33
CA ALA A 141 9.65 3.90 -2.19
C ALA A 141 10.26 4.15 -3.57
N LEU A 142 10.00 5.34 -4.13
CA LEU A 142 10.27 5.69 -5.51
C LEU A 142 11.23 6.88 -5.58
N PRO A 143 12.19 6.88 -6.53
CA PRO A 143 13.09 8.01 -6.68
C PRO A 143 12.29 9.28 -7.01
N ASN A 144 12.70 10.40 -6.41
CA ASN A 144 12.29 11.71 -6.90
C ASN A 144 13.22 12.07 -8.06
N GLU A 145 12.66 12.34 -9.25
CA GLU A 145 13.47 12.64 -10.43
C GLU A 145 14.14 14.01 -10.39
N ASP A 146 13.63 14.92 -9.58
CA ASP A 146 14.19 16.27 -9.45
C ASP A 146 15.28 16.34 -8.37
N VAL A 147 15.28 15.42 -7.40
CA VAL A 147 16.17 15.45 -6.21
C VAL A 147 16.78 14.08 -5.92
N HIS A 148 17.45 13.52 -6.92
CA HIS A 148 17.90 12.12 -6.99
C HIS A 148 18.85 11.61 -5.88
N GLU A 149 19.52 12.49 -5.15
CA GLU A 149 20.62 12.08 -4.26
C GLU A 149 20.24 12.03 -2.78
N THR A 150 19.32 12.90 -2.35
CA THR A 150 19.04 13.12 -0.94
C THR A 150 17.59 12.91 -0.57
N ALA A 151 16.70 12.67 -1.53
CA ALA A 151 15.28 12.49 -1.23
C ALA A 151 14.60 11.49 -2.17
N PHE A 152 13.44 11.00 -1.72
CA PHE A 152 12.59 10.11 -2.49
C PHE A 152 11.13 10.32 -2.10
N TYR A 153 10.23 9.80 -2.93
CA TYR A 153 8.81 9.73 -2.59
C TYR A 153 8.48 8.40 -1.94
N SER A 154 7.81 8.45 -0.78
CA SER A 154 7.13 7.29 -0.22
C SER A 154 5.63 7.40 -0.50
N LEU A 155 5.03 6.36 -1.06
CA LEU A 155 3.60 6.28 -1.32
C LEU A 155 3.00 5.21 -0.42
N VAL A 156 2.38 5.64 0.68
CA VAL A 156 1.60 4.77 1.57
C VAL A 156 0.23 4.58 0.95
N THR A 157 -0.20 3.35 0.72
CA THR A 157 -1.48 3.07 0.04
C THR A 157 -2.22 1.92 0.70
N THR A 158 -3.53 2.10 0.87
CA THR A 158 -4.47 1.02 1.22
C THR A 158 -5.52 0.87 0.14
N ILE A 159 -5.86 -0.37 -0.17
CA ILE A 159 -6.88 -0.73 -1.16
C ILE A 159 -7.89 -1.61 -0.45
N LYS A 160 -9.08 -1.09 -0.19
CA LYS A 160 -10.22 -1.88 0.29
C LYS A 160 -11.05 -2.32 -0.91
N LEU A 161 -10.90 -3.57 -1.35
CA LEU A 161 -11.69 -4.18 -2.42
C LEU A 161 -12.87 -4.94 -1.82
N GLU A 162 -14.09 -4.63 -2.25
CA GLU A 162 -15.32 -5.28 -1.81
C GLU A 162 -16.02 -5.94 -3.00
N ALA A 163 -16.65 -7.08 -2.76
CA ALA A 163 -17.42 -7.79 -3.75
C ALA A 163 -18.60 -8.55 -3.12
N ASP A 164 -19.56 -8.91 -3.96
CA ASP A 164 -20.66 -9.83 -3.65
C ASP A 164 -20.14 -11.29 -3.58
N ILE A 165 -19.19 -11.50 -2.68
CA ILE A 165 -18.57 -12.78 -2.36
C ILE A 165 -18.72 -12.97 -0.87
N GLU A 166 -19.31 -14.07 -0.43
CA GLU A 166 -19.61 -14.27 1.00
C GLU A 166 -18.42 -14.85 1.77
N HIS A 167 -17.75 -15.83 1.19
CA HIS A 167 -16.72 -16.61 1.87
C HIS A 167 -15.31 -16.24 1.40
N GLU A 168 -14.37 -16.12 2.33
CA GLU A 168 -12.97 -15.81 2.06
C GLU A 168 -12.39 -16.73 0.98
N GLU A 169 -12.70 -18.01 1.02
CA GLU A 169 -12.17 -19.00 0.09
C GLU A 169 -12.57 -18.78 -1.36
N SER A 170 -13.70 -18.10 -1.59
CA SER A 170 -14.19 -17.76 -2.92
C SER A 170 -13.41 -16.62 -3.57
N TRP A 171 -12.53 -15.95 -2.83
CA TRP A 171 -11.56 -14.98 -3.37
C TRP A 171 -10.30 -15.65 -3.91
N TRP A 172 -10.03 -16.91 -3.54
CA TRP A 172 -8.84 -17.61 -4.01
C TRP A 172 -8.99 -17.98 -5.49
N GLY A 173 -7.97 -17.66 -6.28
CA GLY A 173 -7.99 -17.94 -7.72
C GLY A 173 -8.82 -16.95 -8.53
N LEU A 174 -9.18 -15.79 -7.96
CA LEU A 174 -9.67 -14.67 -8.76
C LEU A 174 -8.62 -14.32 -9.81
N GLN A 175 -8.91 -14.64 -11.07
CA GLN A 175 -8.10 -14.21 -12.20
C GLN A 175 -8.48 -12.79 -12.58
N SER A 176 -7.53 -12.03 -13.11
CA SER A 176 -7.75 -10.64 -13.53
C SER A 176 -8.88 -10.47 -14.54
N SER A 177 -9.26 -11.52 -15.28
CA SER A 177 -10.38 -11.53 -16.23
C SER A 177 -11.75 -11.81 -15.62
N ILE A 178 -11.84 -12.19 -14.34
CA ILE A 178 -13.12 -12.51 -13.70
C ILE A 178 -13.89 -11.22 -13.45
N LYS A 179 -15.15 -11.21 -13.90
CA LYS A 179 -16.11 -10.13 -13.61
C LYS A 179 -16.95 -10.49 -12.40
N LYS A 180 -17.00 -9.58 -11.45
CA LYS A 180 -17.93 -9.55 -10.33
C LYS A 180 -18.35 -8.10 -10.12
N ASN A 181 -19.38 -7.92 -9.30
CA ASN A 181 -19.77 -6.62 -8.81
C ASN A 181 -18.74 -6.11 -7.78
N PHE A 182 -17.63 -5.56 -8.28
CA PHE A 182 -16.55 -5.05 -7.45
C PHE A 182 -16.78 -3.57 -7.14
N SER A 183 -16.44 -3.18 -5.91
CA SER A 183 -16.21 -1.78 -5.55
C SER A 183 -14.93 -1.66 -4.74
N ALA A 184 -14.39 -0.45 -4.64
CA ALA A 184 -13.24 -0.24 -3.79
C ALA A 184 -13.08 1.21 -3.35
N ILE A 185 -12.34 1.33 -2.26
CA ILE A 185 -11.82 2.59 -1.73
C ILE A 185 -10.30 2.46 -1.72
N ILE A 186 -9.64 3.43 -2.35
CA ILE A 186 -8.19 3.51 -2.42
C ILE A 186 -7.76 4.81 -1.78
N ASP A 187 -7.04 4.69 -0.68
CA ASP A 187 -6.45 5.81 0.02
C ASP A 187 -4.95 5.77 -0.20
N SER A 188 -4.39 6.93 -0.55
CA SER A 188 -2.98 7.04 -0.84
C SER A 188 -2.41 8.37 -0.36
N MET A 189 -1.30 8.31 0.35
CA MET A 189 -0.54 9.46 0.81
C MET A 189 0.87 9.42 0.24
N ARG A 190 1.23 10.46 -0.51
CA ARG A 190 2.58 10.71 -0.99
C ARG A 190 3.31 11.60 0.02
N LEU A 191 4.47 11.11 0.43
CA LEU A 191 5.38 11.76 1.36
C LEU A 191 6.68 12.06 0.64
N PHE A 192 7.23 13.25 0.86
CA PHE A 192 8.59 13.57 0.47
C PHE A 192 9.51 13.26 1.65
N VAL A 193 10.46 12.35 1.42
CA VAL A 193 11.34 11.81 2.46
C VAL A 193 12.79 12.13 2.14
N VAL A 194 13.49 12.75 3.09
CA VAL A 194 14.91 13.04 2.98
C VAL A 194 15.72 11.91 3.61
N LYS A 195 16.84 11.60 2.98
CA LYS A 195 17.85 10.66 3.48
C LYS A 195 18.20 10.99 4.93
N GLY A 196 18.15 9.97 5.78
CA GLY A 196 18.45 10.11 7.20
C GLY A 196 17.21 10.18 8.09
N PHE A 197 15.99 10.26 7.55
CA PHE A 197 14.76 10.10 8.33
C PHE A 197 14.81 8.84 9.20
N LYS A 198 14.39 9.02 10.46
CA LYS A 198 14.24 7.96 11.46
C LYS A 198 12.83 7.98 12.01
N ASP A 199 12.27 6.79 12.23
CA ASP A 199 10.99 6.65 12.90
C ASP A 199 11.06 7.31 14.29
N PRO A 200 10.23 8.33 14.57
CA PRO A 200 10.25 9.06 15.83
C PRO A 200 10.03 8.19 17.07
N ARG A 201 9.42 7.01 16.93
CA ARG A 201 9.17 6.09 18.06
C ARG A 201 10.35 5.17 18.36
N THR A 202 11.31 5.02 17.46
CA THR A 202 12.53 4.22 17.68
C THR A 202 13.77 5.07 17.99
N ALA A 203 13.66 6.39 17.87
CA ALA A 203 14.72 7.34 18.16
C ALA A 203 14.77 7.81 19.64
N ALA A 204 13.94 7.23 20.51
CA ALA A 204 13.87 7.50 21.95
C ALA A 204 14.56 6.42 22.79
#